data_AF-A0A2V9TE14-F1
#
_entry.id   AF-A0A2V9TE14-F1
#
_cell.length_a   1.000
_cell.length_b   1.000
_cell.length_c   1.000
_cell.angle_alpha   90.00
_cell.angle_beta   90.00
_cell.angle_gamma   90.00
#
_symmetry.space_group_name_H-M   'P 1'
#
loop_
_entity.id
_entity.type
_entity.pdbx_description
1 polymer ?
#
loop_
_entity_poly.entity_id
_entity_poly.type
_entity_poly.pdbx_seq_one_letter_code
_entity_poly.pdbx_strand_id
1 'polypeptide(L)'
;MRNALAGIIAGFLLFAVAGHLALGQDAQQKRQAITTRLALAKTFFDRMPPLQRKALSAGAQNFRNLAENWAEVGMLLGRPASATNAFSDPLLPDTDSSSVLGGRVHSESGTAWCGSNVVVGANDSGSFIETLPVSGIGLSFNGFWRSTNAGTSFSDKGFMPPGTNVNNILSGDPVNVCTNSLTFYESSLLESTDSVGNPLTEISISKSTDGGSTFGNPVVVAMANGRTHFLDKDWMAADPVTPTTLYVTFTDFDNTGSVCGFTLGVPNPNSIIKISKSTNAGGSWGVPVSIAHVCGSPLTGLPFVQGSQVAVGTNHNVNVSWELFTSGTSPFTSSIMFAKSTNGGSSFGSAVKAATVHCTGDCFELQANFRDFQFPAMVLDGSNNPHIFWNDGALQVTDALSQRGHFIWLTRPRQHQRRAVAQRQRHRPVPTRGCNR
;
A
#
# COMPACT_ATOMS: atom_id res chain seq x y z
N MET A 1 -56.85 5.42 29.52
CA MET A 1 -55.51 5.92 29.11
C MET A 1 -54.32 5.13 29.69
N ARG A 2 -54.47 4.29 30.73
CA ARG A 2 -53.36 3.48 31.30
C ARG A 2 -52.95 2.24 30.49
N ASN A 3 -53.82 1.70 29.62
CA ASN A 3 -53.51 0.47 28.85
C ASN A 3 -52.83 0.73 27.48
N ALA A 4 -52.81 1.97 27.00
CA ALA A 4 -52.14 2.32 25.73
C ALA A 4 -50.64 2.60 25.92
N LEU A 5 -50.22 3.06 27.11
CA LEU A 5 -48.81 3.36 27.41
C LEU A 5 -47.97 2.08 27.61
N ALA A 6 -48.56 1.02 28.17
CA ALA A 6 -47.86 -0.25 28.41
C ALA A 6 -47.52 -1.00 27.10
N GLY A 7 -48.38 -0.93 26.08
CA GLY A 7 -48.13 -1.54 24.77
C GLY A 7 -47.02 -0.84 23.97
N ILE A 8 -46.89 0.48 24.12
CA ILE A 8 -45.83 1.27 23.47
C ILE A 8 -44.47 0.99 24.12
N ILE A 9 -44.40 0.93 25.45
CA ILE A 9 -43.15 0.63 26.19
C ILE A 9 -42.68 -0.82 25.94
N ALA A 10 -43.60 -1.80 25.89
CA ALA A 10 -43.26 -3.18 25.55
C ALA A 10 -42.77 -3.33 24.10
N GLY A 11 -43.36 -2.59 23.15
CA GLY A 11 -42.90 -2.54 21.76
C GLY A 11 -41.47 -1.99 21.63
N PHE A 12 -41.17 -0.86 22.28
CA PHE A 12 -39.81 -0.29 22.26
C PHE A 12 -38.76 -1.19 22.93
N LEU A 13 -39.10 -1.87 24.03
CA LEU A 13 -38.21 -2.84 24.67
C LEU A 13 -37.97 -4.08 23.81
N LEU A 14 -38.99 -4.61 23.11
CA LEU A 14 -38.82 -5.71 22.17
C LEU A 14 -38.00 -5.32 20.94
N PHE A 15 -38.18 -4.11 20.38
CA PHE A 15 -37.35 -3.61 19.27
C PHE A 15 -35.92 -3.33 19.70
N ALA A 16 -35.70 -2.81 20.91
CA ALA A 16 -34.36 -2.63 21.45
C ALA A 16 -33.68 -3.98 21.67
N VAL A 17 -34.34 -4.95 22.32
CA VAL A 17 -33.77 -6.29 22.55
C VAL A 17 -33.54 -7.03 21.22
N ALA A 18 -34.47 -6.96 20.27
CA ALA A 18 -34.28 -7.54 18.93
C ALA A 18 -33.13 -6.87 18.16
N GLY A 19 -32.98 -5.55 18.26
CA GLY A 19 -31.86 -4.82 17.66
C GLY A 19 -30.50 -5.19 18.27
N HIS A 20 -30.43 -5.37 19.59
CA HIS A 20 -29.20 -5.81 20.27
C HIS A 20 -28.88 -7.28 19.98
N LEU A 21 -29.89 -8.13 19.86
CA LEU A 21 -29.71 -9.54 19.45
C LEU A 21 -29.27 -9.65 17.99
N ALA A 22 -29.83 -8.83 17.08
CA ALA A 22 -29.43 -8.80 15.67
C ALA A 22 -27.99 -8.28 15.49
N LEU A 23 -27.61 -7.21 16.19
CA LEU A 23 -26.22 -6.72 16.22
C LEU A 23 -25.24 -7.77 16.79
N GLY A 24 -25.66 -8.50 17.82
CA GLY A 24 -24.86 -9.60 18.40
C GLY A 24 -24.67 -10.77 17.44
N GLN A 25 -25.70 -11.14 16.67
CA GLN A 25 -25.62 -12.19 15.66
C GLN A 25 -24.70 -11.80 14.50
N ASP A 26 -24.81 -10.58 13.98
CA ASP A 26 -23.97 -10.08 12.89
C ASP A 26 -22.49 -9.98 13.31
N ALA A 27 -22.22 -9.48 14.53
CA ALA A 27 -20.88 -9.42 15.07
C ALA A 27 -20.27 -10.81 15.25
N GLN A 28 -21.06 -11.80 15.68
CA GLN A 28 -20.61 -13.18 15.82
C GLN A 28 -20.31 -13.82 14.44
N GLN A 29 -21.15 -13.57 13.44
CA GLN A 29 -20.92 -14.04 12.07
C GLN A 29 -19.65 -13.43 11.47
N LYS A 30 -19.48 -12.11 11.58
CA LYS A 30 -18.27 -11.39 11.17
C LYS A 30 -17.03 -11.95 11.86
N ARG A 31 -17.07 -12.15 13.18
CA ARG A 31 -15.97 -12.74 13.95
C ARG A 31 -15.60 -14.14 13.46
N GLN A 32 -16.59 -15.02 13.27
CA GLN A 32 -16.35 -16.40 12.85
C GLN A 32 -15.74 -16.47 11.43
N ALA A 33 -16.27 -15.65 10.53
CA ALA A 33 -15.75 -15.45 9.18
C ALA A 33 -14.26 -15.09 9.20
N ILE A 34 -13.91 -14.00 9.92
CA ILE A 34 -12.54 -13.51 9.99
C ILE A 34 -11.61 -14.51 10.71
N THR A 35 -12.10 -15.20 11.74
CA THR A 35 -11.31 -16.22 12.47
C THR A 35 -10.82 -17.33 11.54
N THR A 36 -11.72 -17.88 10.73
CA THR A 36 -11.38 -18.97 9.81
C THR A 36 -10.34 -18.52 8.79
N ARG A 37 -10.51 -17.30 8.28
CA ARG A 37 -9.60 -16.68 7.33
C ARG A 37 -8.19 -16.50 7.90
N LEU A 38 -8.09 -15.87 9.07
CA LEU A 38 -6.80 -15.52 9.68
C LEU A 38 -6.00 -16.76 10.07
N ALA A 39 -6.65 -17.87 10.43
CA ALA A 39 -5.96 -19.14 10.64
C ALA A 39 -5.27 -19.67 9.36
N LEU A 40 -5.91 -19.52 8.21
CA LEU A 40 -5.34 -19.91 6.91
C LEU A 40 -4.22 -18.96 6.48
N ALA A 41 -4.42 -17.65 6.65
CA ALA A 41 -3.38 -16.65 6.38
C ALA A 41 -2.12 -16.92 7.22
N LYS A 42 -2.29 -17.18 8.52
CA LYS A 42 -1.18 -17.57 9.41
C LYS A 42 -0.43 -18.80 8.88
N THR A 43 -1.16 -19.83 8.44
CA THR A 43 -0.55 -21.05 7.88
C THR A 43 0.26 -20.76 6.63
N PHE A 44 -0.20 -19.86 5.76
CA PHE A 44 0.55 -19.43 4.58
C PHE A 44 1.83 -18.69 4.98
N PHE A 45 1.74 -17.68 5.86
CA PHE A 45 2.89 -16.89 6.30
C PHE A 45 3.94 -17.76 7.00
N ASP A 46 3.53 -18.74 7.80
CA ASP A 46 4.44 -19.66 8.49
C ASP A 46 5.29 -20.49 7.52
N ARG A 47 4.76 -20.78 6.32
CA ARG A 47 5.47 -21.51 5.24
C ARG A 47 6.35 -20.62 4.38
N MET A 48 6.06 -19.33 4.31
CA MET A 48 6.87 -18.39 3.55
C MET A 48 8.28 -18.32 4.12
N PRO A 49 9.34 -18.38 3.29
CA PRO A 49 10.71 -18.24 3.76
C PRO A 49 10.91 -16.96 4.59
N PRO A 50 11.70 -16.98 5.67
CA PRO A 50 11.81 -15.85 6.60
C PRO A 50 12.14 -14.51 5.93
N LEU A 51 12.98 -14.51 4.90
CA LEU A 51 13.38 -13.29 4.20
C LEU A 51 12.31 -12.76 3.26
N GLN A 52 11.62 -13.64 2.53
CA GLN A 52 10.44 -13.24 1.75
C GLN A 52 9.34 -12.70 2.68
N ARG A 53 9.20 -13.29 3.87
CA ARG A 53 8.27 -12.80 4.90
C ARG A 53 8.66 -11.42 5.42
N LYS A 54 9.96 -11.13 5.61
CA LYS A 54 10.44 -9.79 5.93
C LYS A 54 10.15 -8.79 4.81
N ALA A 55 10.22 -9.24 3.56
CA ALA A 55 10.01 -8.41 2.36
C ALA A 55 8.57 -7.90 2.19
N LEU A 56 7.60 -8.51 2.86
CA LEU A 56 6.20 -8.11 2.76
C LEU A 56 5.97 -6.63 3.12
N SER A 57 5.00 -6.02 2.43
CA SER A 57 4.51 -4.66 2.70
C SER A 57 4.03 -4.42 4.13
N ALA A 58 3.87 -3.15 4.56
CA ALA A 58 3.30 -2.93 5.90
C ALA A 58 1.84 -3.35 5.93
N GLY A 59 1.07 -3.22 4.85
CA GLY A 59 -0.27 -3.79 4.77
C GLY A 59 -0.28 -5.30 5.01
N ALA A 60 0.59 -6.04 4.30
CA ALA A 60 0.74 -7.48 4.48
C ALA A 60 1.28 -7.87 5.86
N GLN A 61 2.22 -7.11 6.42
CA GLN A 61 2.71 -7.33 7.79
C GLN A 61 1.62 -7.05 8.83
N ASN A 62 0.78 -6.04 8.63
CA ASN A 62 -0.37 -5.76 9.50
C ASN A 62 -1.38 -6.90 9.45
N PHE A 63 -1.70 -7.40 8.25
CA PHE A 63 -2.57 -8.56 8.09
C PHE A 63 -1.99 -9.83 8.74
N ARG A 64 -0.69 -10.06 8.59
CA ARG A 64 0.02 -11.14 9.28
C ARG A 64 -0.04 -10.98 10.81
N ASN A 65 0.27 -9.78 11.32
CA ASN A 65 0.25 -9.50 12.76
C ASN A 65 -1.17 -9.69 13.32
N LEU A 66 -2.19 -9.25 12.58
CA LEU A 66 -3.58 -9.51 12.93
C LEU A 66 -3.86 -11.02 13.00
N ALA A 67 -3.38 -11.80 12.02
CA ALA A 67 -3.56 -13.24 11.99
C ALA A 67 -2.88 -13.95 13.17
N GLU A 68 -1.69 -13.51 13.55
CA GLU A 68 -0.93 -14.05 14.68
C GLU A 68 -1.58 -13.72 16.04
N ASN A 69 -2.23 -12.56 16.15
CA ASN A 69 -2.79 -12.06 17.41
C ASN A 69 -4.34 -12.09 17.45
N TRP A 70 -4.97 -12.77 16.50
CA TRP A 70 -6.43 -12.74 16.33
C TRP A 70 -7.20 -13.25 17.55
N ALA A 71 -6.64 -14.20 18.30
CA ALA A 71 -7.28 -14.72 19.50
C ALA A 71 -7.58 -13.60 20.52
N GLU A 72 -6.71 -12.61 20.62
CA GLU A 72 -6.85 -11.45 21.50
C GLU A 72 -7.70 -10.35 20.85
N VAL A 73 -7.34 -9.95 19.62
CA VAL A 73 -8.02 -8.86 18.89
C VAL A 73 -9.48 -9.21 18.60
N GLY A 74 -9.77 -10.43 18.19
CA GLY A 74 -11.10 -10.90 17.86
C GLY A 74 -12.06 -10.94 19.05
N MET A 75 -11.58 -10.86 20.30
CA MET A 75 -12.45 -10.71 21.47
C MET A 75 -13.02 -9.28 21.61
N LEU A 76 -12.46 -8.30 20.91
CA LEU A 76 -12.97 -6.93 20.89
C LEU A 76 -14.24 -6.80 20.03
N LEU A 77 -14.43 -7.70 19.04
CA LEU A 77 -15.64 -7.75 18.22
C LEU A 77 -16.88 -8.04 19.07
N GLY A 78 -17.88 -7.17 18.99
CA GLY A 78 -19.16 -7.31 19.70
C GLY A 78 -19.18 -6.72 21.11
N ARG A 79 -18.09 -6.12 21.61
CA ARG A 79 -18.16 -5.27 22.80
C ARG A 79 -18.84 -3.95 22.39
N PRO A 80 -19.87 -3.47 23.12
CA PRO A 80 -20.40 -2.14 22.86
C PRO A 80 -19.24 -1.16 23.03
N ALA A 81 -18.98 -0.35 21.99
CA ALA A 81 -18.04 0.74 22.10
C ALA A 81 -18.51 1.60 23.29
N SER A 82 -17.77 1.59 24.39
CA SER A 82 -17.96 2.64 25.40
C SER A 82 -17.62 3.93 24.68
N ALA A 83 -18.68 4.67 24.36
CA ALA A 83 -18.63 5.94 23.67
C ALA A 83 -17.72 6.89 24.45
N THR A 84 -16.45 6.92 24.06
CA THR A 84 -15.64 8.11 24.19
C THR A 84 -15.45 8.57 22.74
N ASN A 85 -16.16 9.65 22.42
CA ASN A 85 -16.01 10.38 21.17
C ASN A 85 -14.61 11.01 21.11
N ALA A 86 -13.59 10.19 20.88
CA ALA A 86 -12.20 10.63 20.74
C ALA A 86 -11.40 9.54 19.99
N PHE A 87 -11.82 9.18 18.78
CA PHE A 87 -10.97 8.40 17.87
C PHE A 87 -10.91 9.02 16.46
N SER A 88 -11.37 10.25 16.30
CA SER A 88 -11.42 10.89 14.99
C SER A 88 -11.56 12.41 15.17
N ASP A 89 -10.44 13.15 15.08
CA ASP A 89 -10.36 14.43 14.36
C ASP A 89 -8.90 14.91 14.23
N PRO A 90 -8.40 15.21 13.01
CA PRO A 90 -7.09 15.80 12.79
C PRO A 90 -7.06 17.30 13.09
N LEU A 91 -6.41 17.65 14.20
CA LEU A 91 -5.50 18.79 14.24
C LEU A 91 -4.11 18.23 14.55
N LEU A 92 -3.39 17.77 13.52
CA LEU A 92 -2.04 17.16 13.62
C LEU A 92 -1.13 17.91 14.63
N PRO A 93 -0.33 17.24 15.47
CA PRO A 93 0.34 15.94 15.25
C PRO A 93 -0.05 14.83 16.26
N ASP A 94 -0.22 13.61 15.74
CA ASP A 94 0.10 12.33 16.40
C ASP A 94 -0.28 12.21 17.90
N THR A 95 -1.58 12.26 18.21
CA THR A 95 -2.11 11.95 19.56
C THR A 95 -3.01 10.72 19.57
N ASP A 96 -2.70 9.70 18.77
CA ASP A 96 -3.31 8.35 18.88
C ASP A 96 -2.83 7.60 20.14
N SER A 97 -2.70 8.33 21.25
CA SER A 97 -2.10 7.90 22.51
C SER A 97 -3.11 7.88 23.64
N SER A 98 -4.21 7.14 23.48
CA SER A 98 -4.98 6.65 24.63
C SER A 98 -4.85 5.13 24.82
N SER A 99 -4.23 4.43 23.87
CA SER A 99 -3.89 3.01 23.99
C SER A 99 -2.39 2.83 24.13
N VAL A 100 -1.97 1.96 25.05
CA VAL A 100 -0.57 1.46 25.15
C VAL A 100 -0.14 0.65 23.92
N LEU A 101 -1.06 0.43 22.96
CA LEU A 101 -0.83 -0.15 21.65
C LEU A 101 -0.68 0.90 20.52
N GLY A 102 -0.83 2.20 20.82
CA GLY A 102 -0.81 3.28 19.84
C GLY A 102 0.60 3.83 19.59
N GLY A 103 1.16 3.52 18.43
CA GLY A 103 2.34 4.18 17.85
C GLY A 103 2.20 4.17 16.33
N ARG A 104 2.67 5.24 15.65
CA ARG A 104 2.69 5.39 14.18
C ARG A 104 1.50 4.69 13.49
N VAL A 105 0.31 5.24 13.64
CA VAL A 105 -0.94 4.65 13.11
C VAL A 105 -1.01 4.63 11.59
N HIS A 106 -0.13 5.40 10.91
CA HIS A 106 -0.10 5.55 9.47
C HIS A 106 1.21 5.05 8.84
N SER A 107 1.10 4.31 7.73
CA SER A 107 2.25 3.94 6.89
C SER A 107 1.84 3.80 5.41
N GLU A 108 2.82 3.78 4.51
CA GLU A 108 2.61 3.52 3.07
C GLU A 108 1.50 4.38 2.47
N SER A 109 1.72 5.69 2.47
CA SER A 109 0.75 6.66 1.97
C SER A 109 0.79 6.79 0.44
N GLY A 110 -0.38 6.79 -0.18
CA GLY A 110 -0.60 7.21 -1.57
C GLY A 110 -1.13 8.63 -1.64
N THR A 111 -0.87 9.36 -2.73
CA THR A 111 -1.43 10.70 -2.91
C THR A 111 -1.76 10.96 -4.37
N ALA A 112 -2.96 11.49 -4.62
CA ALA A 112 -3.40 11.96 -5.92
C ALA A 112 -3.88 13.41 -5.82
N TRP A 113 -3.53 14.22 -6.81
CA TRP A 113 -3.92 15.62 -6.89
C TRP A 113 -4.52 15.93 -8.26
N CYS A 114 -5.80 16.33 -8.29
CA CYS A 114 -6.45 16.82 -9.51
C CYS A 114 -7.31 18.06 -9.23
N GLY A 115 -6.99 19.17 -9.90
CA GLY A 115 -7.67 20.45 -9.70
C GLY A 115 -7.39 21.01 -8.30
N SER A 116 -8.44 21.40 -7.57
CA SER A 116 -8.35 21.80 -6.16
C SER A 116 -8.43 20.63 -5.18
N ASN A 117 -8.71 19.41 -5.67
CA ASN A 117 -8.90 18.24 -4.83
C ASN A 117 -7.60 17.45 -4.69
N VAL A 118 -7.29 17.06 -3.46
CA VAL A 118 -6.18 16.14 -3.13
C VAL A 118 -6.75 15.01 -2.29
N VAL A 119 -6.41 13.77 -2.64
CA VAL A 119 -6.74 12.58 -1.85
C VAL A 119 -5.44 11.93 -1.39
N VAL A 120 -5.38 11.60 -0.10
CA VAL A 120 -4.30 10.85 0.51
C VAL A 120 -4.91 9.58 1.10
N GLY A 121 -4.41 8.41 0.71
CA GLY A 121 -4.71 7.14 1.37
C GLY A 121 -3.50 6.69 2.18
N ALA A 122 -3.70 5.95 3.27
CA ALA A 122 -2.62 5.30 4.02
C ALA A 122 -3.10 4.00 4.67
N ASN A 123 -2.16 3.11 4.99
CA ASN A 123 -2.42 2.09 6.00
C ASN A 123 -2.80 2.82 7.28
N ASP A 124 -3.99 2.57 7.81
CA ASP A 124 -4.54 3.18 9.01
C ASP A 124 -5.14 2.09 9.92
N SER A 125 -4.49 1.86 11.05
CA SER A 125 -5.00 0.94 12.06
C SER A 125 -6.27 1.44 12.77
N GLY A 126 -6.53 2.76 12.76
CA GLY A 126 -7.77 3.36 13.26
C GLY A 126 -8.96 2.94 12.43
N SER A 127 -8.86 3.02 11.10
CA SER A 127 -9.85 2.50 10.15
C SER A 127 -10.27 1.06 10.42
N PHE A 128 -9.34 0.21 10.86
CA PHE A 128 -9.66 -1.17 11.22
C PHE A 128 -10.64 -1.20 12.39
N ILE A 129 -10.37 -0.41 13.44
CA ILE A 129 -11.23 -0.29 14.62
C ILE A 129 -12.59 0.31 14.24
N GLU A 130 -12.62 1.32 13.37
CA GLU A 130 -13.85 1.97 12.90
C GLU A 130 -14.78 1.00 12.15
N THR A 131 -14.20 0.02 11.43
CA THR A 131 -14.99 -1.00 10.71
C THR A 131 -15.51 -2.14 11.61
N LEU A 132 -14.96 -2.34 12.82
CA LEU A 132 -15.40 -3.40 13.74
C LEU A 132 -16.89 -3.33 14.11
N PRO A 133 -17.47 -2.18 14.52
CA PRO A 133 -18.88 -2.10 14.90
C PRO A 133 -19.85 -2.05 13.71
N VAL A 134 -19.37 -1.93 12.47
CA VAL A 134 -20.24 -1.78 11.29
C VAL A 134 -20.66 -3.16 10.76
N SER A 135 -21.97 -3.40 10.80
CA SER A 135 -22.63 -4.62 10.32
C SER A 135 -22.68 -4.68 8.78
N GLY A 136 -22.65 -5.89 8.22
CA GLY A 136 -22.80 -6.10 6.77
C GLY A 136 -21.63 -5.64 5.87
N ILE A 137 -20.48 -5.26 6.44
CA ILE A 137 -19.27 -4.90 5.69
C ILE A 137 -18.04 -5.69 6.16
N GLY A 138 -17.00 -5.71 5.32
CA GLY A 138 -15.68 -6.23 5.67
C GLY A 138 -14.93 -5.38 6.71
N LEU A 139 -13.61 -5.55 6.75
CA LEU A 139 -12.68 -4.75 7.55
C LEU A 139 -11.75 -3.97 6.64
N SER A 140 -11.28 -2.81 7.10
CA SER A 140 -10.34 -1.99 6.33
C SER A 140 -9.19 -1.51 7.19
N PHE A 141 -7.96 -1.79 6.77
CA PHE A 141 -6.75 -1.13 7.25
C PHE A 141 -6.38 0.07 6.38
N ASN A 142 -7.27 0.55 5.52
CA ASN A 142 -7.04 1.74 4.71
C ASN A 142 -7.90 2.87 5.24
N GLY A 143 -7.27 3.99 5.53
CA GLY A 143 -7.91 5.28 5.81
C GLY A 143 -7.64 6.26 4.68
N PHE A 144 -8.49 7.28 4.53
CA PHE A 144 -8.26 8.32 3.54
C PHE A 144 -8.65 9.72 4.01
N TRP A 145 -7.91 10.71 3.50
CA TRP A 145 -8.11 12.12 3.76
C TRP A 145 -8.29 12.87 2.46
N ARG A 146 -9.07 13.96 2.53
CA ARG A 146 -9.38 14.78 1.36
C ARG A 146 -9.13 16.25 1.64
N SER A 147 -8.44 16.91 0.73
CA SER A 147 -8.42 18.37 0.61
C SER A 147 -9.28 18.82 -0.56
N THR A 148 -9.98 19.95 -0.39
CA THR A 148 -10.71 20.66 -1.46
C THR A 148 -10.09 22.02 -1.78
N ASN A 149 -9.02 22.39 -1.09
CA ASN A 149 -8.35 23.68 -1.15
C ASN A 149 -6.86 23.52 -1.48
N ALA A 150 -6.56 22.67 -2.47
CA ALA A 150 -5.22 22.47 -3.02
C ALA A 150 -4.18 22.05 -1.96
N GLY A 151 -4.58 21.18 -1.03
CA GLY A 151 -3.69 20.65 0.00
C GLY A 151 -3.44 21.59 1.19
N THR A 152 -4.13 22.73 1.27
CA THR A 152 -3.97 23.68 2.38
C THR A 152 -4.48 23.09 3.70
N SER A 153 -5.57 22.34 3.66
CA SER A 153 -6.09 21.57 4.80
C SER A 153 -6.73 20.27 4.31
N PHE A 154 -6.75 19.27 5.19
CA PHE A 154 -7.33 17.95 4.93
C PHE A 154 -8.44 17.64 5.92
N SER A 155 -9.50 17.00 5.44
CA SER A 155 -10.53 16.39 6.26
C SER A 155 -10.34 14.89 6.26
N ASP A 156 -10.39 14.30 7.45
CA ASP A 156 -10.49 12.84 7.60
C ASP A 156 -11.81 12.33 7.06
N LYS A 157 -11.75 11.23 6.31
CA LYS A 157 -12.93 10.57 5.73
C LYS A 157 -13.17 9.19 6.33
N GLY A 158 -12.35 8.78 7.30
CA GLY A 158 -12.37 7.49 7.96
C GLY A 158 -11.86 6.39 7.03
N PHE A 159 -12.42 5.19 7.22
CA PHE A 159 -12.03 4.01 6.47
C PHE A 159 -12.43 4.02 4.99
N MET A 160 -11.55 3.50 4.13
CA MET A 160 -11.88 3.09 2.76
C MET A 160 -12.92 1.96 2.79
N PRO A 161 -14.03 2.03 2.03
CA PRO A 161 -15.07 1.00 2.08
C PRO A 161 -14.54 -0.39 1.66
N PRO A 162 -14.61 -1.42 2.52
CA PRO A 162 -14.10 -2.76 2.21
C PRO A 162 -15.09 -3.61 1.39
N GLY A 163 -16.24 -3.04 1.02
CA GLY A 163 -17.34 -3.74 0.36
C GLY A 163 -18.30 -4.44 1.33
N THR A 164 -19.37 -5.00 0.77
CA THR A 164 -20.48 -5.63 1.51
C THR A 164 -20.24 -7.10 1.85
N ASN A 165 -19.12 -7.67 1.43
CA ASN A 165 -18.74 -9.02 1.83
C ASN A 165 -18.03 -8.94 3.18
N VAL A 166 -18.65 -9.49 4.22
CA VAL A 166 -18.10 -9.50 5.59
C VAL A 166 -16.77 -10.24 5.72
N ASN A 167 -16.41 -11.07 4.73
CA ASN A 167 -15.12 -11.77 4.67
C ASN A 167 -13.98 -10.92 4.09
N ASN A 168 -14.30 -9.73 3.55
CA ASN A 168 -13.29 -8.85 2.95
C ASN A 168 -12.44 -8.19 4.04
N ILE A 169 -11.15 -8.10 3.77
CA ILE A 169 -10.19 -7.31 4.53
C ILE A 169 -9.36 -6.51 3.52
N LEU A 170 -9.58 -5.20 3.44
CA LEU A 170 -8.61 -4.31 2.79
C LEU A 170 -7.40 -4.23 3.71
N SER A 171 -6.28 -4.80 3.26
CA SER A 171 -5.14 -5.08 4.12
C SER A 171 -4.10 -3.95 4.14
N GLY A 172 -4.14 -3.04 3.16
CA GLY A 172 -3.20 -1.93 3.08
C GLY A 172 -2.70 -1.64 1.67
N ASP A 173 -1.58 -0.93 1.66
CA ASP A 173 -0.78 -0.43 0.53
C ASP A 173 -1.55 0.48 -0.44
N PRO A 174 -2.28 1.51 0.06
CA PRO A 174 -3.05 2.35 -0.82
C PRO A 174 -2.17 3.13 -1.80
N VAL A 175 -2.45 2.99 -3.10
CA VAL A 175 -1.87 3.85 -4.14
C VAL A 175 -2.99 4.64 -4.79
N ASN A 176 -2.95 5.97 -4.63
CA ASN A 176 -3.95 6.86 -5.18
C ASN A 176 -3.51 7.42 -6.53
N VAL A 177 -4.42 7.41 -7.51
CA VAL A 177 -4.28 8.16 -8.77
C VAL A 177 -5.56 8.93 -9.07
N CYS A 178 -5.48 10.00 -9.86
CA CYS A 178 -6.65 10.72 -10.33
C CYS A 178 -6.52 11.03 -11.82
N THR A 179 -7.65 11.11 -12.50
CA THR A 179 -7.70 11.35 -13.95
C THR A 179 -8.38 12.67 -14.31
N ASN A 180 -9.11 13.25 -13.37
CA ASN A 180 -9.66 14.61 -13.41
C ASN A 180 -10.07 15.03 -11.99
N SER A 181 -10.57 16.26 -11.83
CA SER A 181 -10.94 16.81 -10.51
C SER A 181 -12.07 16.07 -9.80
N LEU A 182 -12.81 15.19 -10.48
CA LEU A 182 -13.90 14.39 -9.91
C LEU A 182 -13.54 12.90 -9.75
N THR A 183 -12.61 12.38 -10.56
CA THR A 183 -12.35 10.95 -10.64
C THR A 183 -11.02 10.60 -9.99
N PHE A 184 -11.13 9.88 -8.87
CA PHE A 184 -9.99 9.37 -8.09
C PHE A 184 -10.11 7.85 -7.97
N TYR A 185 -8.97 7.20 -7.82
CA TYR A 185 -8.83 5.77 -7.64
C TYR A 185 -7.88 5.54 -6.48
N GLU A 186 -8.11 4.47 -5.73
CA GLU A 186 -7.18 3.91 -4.77
C GLU A 186 -7.06 2.42 -5.06
N SER A 187 -5.85 1.92 -5.29
CA SER A 187 -5.61 0.48 -5.29
C SER A 187 -5.26 0.01 -3.87
N SER A 188 -5.50 -1.26 -3.58
CA SER A 188 -5.23 -1.84 -2.25
C SER A 188 -5.09 -3.35 -2.35
N LEU A 189 -4.32 -3.91 -1.41
CA LEU A 189 -4.37 -5.34 -1.10
C LEU A 189 -5.76 -5.67 -0.57
N LEU A 190 -6.42 -6.65 -1.18
CA LEU A 190 -7.71 -7.15 -0.75
C LEU A 190 -7.61 -8.63 -0.44
N GLU A 191 -8.17 -8.98 0.70
CA GLU A 191 -8.19 -10.32 1.20
C GLU A 191 -9.67 -10.75 1.29
N SER A 192 -10.12 -11.71 0.46
CA SER A 192 -11.51 -12.24 0.45
C SER A 192 -11.60 -13.79 0.48
N THR A 193 -12.78 -14.36 0.28
CA THR A 193 -13.00 -15.82 0.20
C THR A 193 -13.87 -16.16 -0.99
N ASP A 194 -13.65 -17.34 -1.59
CA ASP A 194 -14.57 -17.86 -2.60
C ASP A 194 -15.90 -18.35 -2.01
N SER A 195 -16.80 -18.84 -2.86
CA SER A 195 -18.14 -19.30 -2.46
C SER A 195 -18.16 -20.53 -1.54
N VAL A 196 -17.04 -21.26 -1.42
CA VAL A 196 -16.92 -22.43 -0.55
C VAL A 196 -15.97 -22.17 0.64
N GLY A 197 -15.53 -20.91 0.82
CA GLY A 197 -14.71 -20.47 1.95
C GLY A 197 -13.20 -20.67 1.78
N ASN A 198 -12.70 -20.94 0.58
CA ASN A 198 -11.24 -20.89 0.36
C ASN A 198 -10.74 -19.45 0.41
N PRO A 199 -9.55 -19.22 0.99
CA PRO A 199 -8.97 -17.90 1.07
C PRO A 199 -8.53 -17.44 -0.32
N LEU A 200 -8.82 -16.19 -0.64
CA LEU A 200 -8.36 -15.48 -1.82
C LEU A 200 -7.48 -14.31 -1.38
N THR A 201 -6.37 -14.15 -2.08
CA THR A 201 -5.51 -12.96 -2.04
C THR A 201 -5.68 -12.20 -3.35
N GLU A 202 -5.93 -10.90 -3.26
CA GLU A 202 -6.41 -10.09 -4.37
C GLU A 202 -5.74 -8.72 -4.36
N ILE A 203 -5.65 -8.11 -5.54
CA ILE A 203 -5.44 -6.68 -5.68
C ILE A 203 -6.77 -6.08 -6.09
N SER A 204 -7.13 -4.94 -5.53
CA SER A 204 -8.39 -4.26 -5.81
C SER A 204 -8.19 -2.78 -6.10
N ILE A 205 -9.20 -2.15 -6.70
CA ILE A 205 -9.31 -0.70 -6.77
C ILE A 205 -10.68 -0.21 -6.31
N SER A 206 -10.69 0.88 -5.55
CA SER A 206 -11.87 1.65 -5.20
C SER A 206 -11.90 2.94 -6.00
N LYS A 207 -13.07 3.33 -6.50
CA LYS A 207 -13.25 4.50 -7.38
C LYS A 207 -14.13 5.57 -6.73
N SER A 208 -13.71 6.82 -6.82
CA SER A 208 -14.50 8.00 -6.52
C SER A 208 -14.91 8.72 -7.81
N THR A 209 -16.11 9.31 -7.79
CA THR A 209 -16.64 10.15 -8.89
C THR A 209 -17.09 11.54 -8.41
N ASP A 210 -16.80 11.87 -7.15
CA ASP A 210 -17.20 13.10 -6.47
C ASP A 210 -15.99 13.90 -5.93
N GLY A 211 -14.83 13.70 -6.56
CA GLY A 211 -13.58 14.40 -6.24
C GLY A 211 -12.91 13.90 -4.97
N GLY A 212 -13.08 12.62 -4.63
CA GLY A 212 -12.50 11.99 -3.44
C GLY A 212 -13.33 12.15 -2.18
N SER A 213 -14.60 12.56 -2.28
CA SER A 213 -15.48 12.70 -1.11
C SER A 213 -16.03 11.36 -0.64
N THR A 214 -16.31 10.45 -1.56
CA THR A 214 -16.68 9.06 -1.28
C THR A 214 -16.05 8.14 -2.32
N PHE A 215 -15.87 6.87 -1.94
CA PHE A 215 -15.40 5.80 -2.80
C PHE A 215 -16.45 4.68 -2.85
N GLY A 216 -16.57 4.04 -4.01
CA GLY A 216 -17.37 2.83 -4.17
C GLY A 216 -16.67 1.59 -3.61
N ASN A 217 -17.40 0.46 -3.61
CA ASN A 217 -16.86 -0.84 -3.22
C ASN A 217 -15.64 -1.24 -4.09
N PRO A 218 -14.71 -2.04 -3.54
CA PRO A 218 -13.53 -2.47 -4.27
C PRO A 218 -13.91 -3.35 -5.47
N VAL A 219 -13.26 -3.09 -6.60
CA VAL A 219 -13.31 -3.91 -7.81
C VAL A 219 -12.01 -4.69 -7.91
N VAL A 220 -12.10 -6.01 -8.03
CA VAL A 220 -10.94 -6.90 -8.11
C VAL A 220 -10.18 -6.68 -9.42
N VAL A 221 -8.88 -6.42 -9.28
CA VAL A 221 -7.88 -6.26 -10.36
C VAL A 221 -7.29 -7.61 -10.74
N ALA A 222 -6.92 -8.40 -9.73
CA ALA A 222 -6.30 -9.71 -9.85
C ALA A 222 -6.64 -10.52 -8.61
N MET A 223 -6.73 -11.85 -8.77
CA MET A 223 -7.04 -12.78 -7.68
C MET A 223 -6.22 -14.06 -7.81
N ALA A 224 -5.85 -14.64 -6.68
CA ALA A 224 -5.19 -15.93 -6.61
C ALA A 224 -5.62 -16.74 -5.38
N ASN A 225 -5.32 -18.04 -5.39
CA ASN A 225 -5.60 -18.93 -4.26
C ASN A 225 -4.67 -18.60 -3.09
N GLY A 226 -5.21 -18.03 -2.01
CA GLY A 226 -4.46 -17.61 -0.82
C GLY A 226 -3.81 -18.73 0.00
N ARG A 227 -4.02 -20.01 -0.36
CA ARG A 227 -3.29 -21.14 0.24
C ARG A 227 -1.90 -21.34 -0.36
N THR A 228 -1.70 -20.87 -1.59
CA THR A 228 -0.48 -21.11 -2.37
C THR A 228 0.11 -19.83 -2.95
N HIS A 229 -0.66 -18.74 -3.02
CA HIS A 229 -0.23 -17.43 -3.50
C HIS A 229 -0.40 -16.38 -2.40
N PHE A 230 0.31 -15.27 -2.56
CA PHE A 230 0.03 -14.03 -1.84
C PHE A 230 0.38 -12.84 -2.74
N LEU A 231 -0.62 -12.00 -3.03
CA LEU A 231 -0.46 -10.81 -3.85
C LEU A 231 -0.11 -9.64 -2.94
N ASP A 232 0.95 -8.92 -3.29
CA ASP A 232 1.49 -7.87 -2.45
C ASP A 232 2.10 -6.73 -3.27
N LYS A 233 2.29 -5.56 -2.65
CA LYS A 233 3.01 -4.42 -3.20
C LYS A 233 2.46 -3.96 -4.56
N ASP A 234 1.19 -3.59 -4.58
CA ASP A 234 0.59 -3.02 -5.77
C ASP A 234 1.09 -1.59 -6.05
N TRP A 235 0.99 -1.20 -7.32
CA TRP A 235 1.21 0.16 -7.77
C TRP A 235 0.34 0.45 -8.97
N MET A 236 -0.21 1.66 -9.06
CA MET A 236 -1.18 2.03 -10.08
C MET A 236 -0.74 3.25 -10.89
N ALA A 237 -1.05 3.24 -12.19
CA ALA A 237 -0.94 4.40 -13.07
C ALA A 237 -2.14 4.49 -14.01
N ALA A 238 -2.57 5.71 -14.31
CA ALA A 238 -3.49 5.99 -15.40
C ALA A 238 -2.72 6.37 -16.67
N ASP A 239 -3.23 5.98 -17.83
CA ASP A 239 -2.71 6.47 -19.10
C ASP A 239 -3.04 7.97 -19.24
N PRO A 240 -2.03 8.84 -19.43
CA PRO A 240 -2.24 10.29 -19.45
C PRO A 240 -3.01 10.79 -20.69
N VAL A 241 -3.09 9.98 -21.76
CA VAL A 241 -3.79 10.32 -23.00
C VAL A 241 -5.17 9.65 -23.03
N THR A 242 -5.27 8.43 -22.49
CA THR A 242 -6.54 7.69 -22.38
C THR A 242 -6.90 7.48 -20.91
N PRO A 243 -7.46 8.48 -20.20
CA PRO A 243 -7.68 8.42 -18.74
C PRO A 243 -8.64 7.33 -18.26
N THR A 244 -9.30 6.60 -19.17
CA THR A 244 -10.07 5.39 -18.83
C THR A 244 -9.22 4.12 -18.86
N THR A 245 -7.95 4.20 -19.26
CA THR A 245 -7.01 3.08 -19.24
C THR A 245 -6.16 3.17 -17.99
N LEU A 246 -6.20 2.10 -17.19
CA LEU A 246 -5.47 2.00 -15.93
C LEU A 246 -4.58 0.76 -15.96
N TYR A 247 -3.46 0.85 -15.26
CA TYR A 247 -2.49 -0.22 -15.09
C TYR A 247 -2.21 -0.41 -13.62
N VAL A 248 -2.20 -1.66 -13.17
CA VAL A 248 -1.82 -2.02 -11.81
C VAL A 248 -0.76 -3.10 -11.87
N THR A 249 0.43 -2.79 -11.38
CA THR A 249 1.50 -3.77 -11.15
C THR A 249 1.44 -4.29 -9.73
N PHE A 250 1.88 -5.52 -9.49
CA PHE A 250 1.95 -6.12 -8.17
C PHE A 250 2.92 -7.30 -8.17
N THR A 251 3.26 -7.77 -6.98
CA THR A 251 4.05 -8.98 -6.77
C THR A 251 3.15 -10.16 -6.44
N ASP A 252 3.40 -11.32 -7.05
CA ASP A 252 2.79 -12.60 -6.68
C ASP A 252 3.85 -13.52 -6.09
N PHE A 253 3.68 -13.87 -4.81
CA PHE A 253 4.47 -14.88 -4.11
C PHE A 253 3.80 -16.25 -4.25
N ASP A 254 4.27 -17.03 -5.22
CA ASP A 254 3.75 -18.32 -5.62
C ASP A 254 4.55 -19.48 -5.01
N ASN A 255 3.89 -20.29 -4.18
CA ASN A 255 4.43 -21.49 -3.55
C ASN A 255 3.75 -22.78 -4.07
N THR A 256 3.19 -22.76 -5.28
CA THR A 256 2.57 -23.94 -5.91
C THR A 256 3.60 -24.98 -6.38
N GLY A 257 4.81 -24.53 -6.73
CA GLY A 257 5.82 -25.37 -7.39
C GLY A 257 5.53 -25.63 -8.87
N SER A 258 4.46 -25.04 -9.43
CA SER A 258 4.07 -25.26 -10.83
C SER A 258 5.07 -24.67 -11.82
N VAL A 259 5.70 -23.54 -11.47
CA VAL A 259 6.71 -22.86 -12.31
C VAL A 259 8.12 -23.28 -11.94
N CYS A 260 8.44 -23.29 -10.64
CA CYS A 260 9.82 -23.49 -10.15
C CYS A 260 10.12 -24.93 -9.69
N GLY A 261 9.16 -25.85 -9.81
CA GLY A 261 9.31 -27.25 -9.43
C GLY A 261 9.34 -27.48 -7.92
N PHE A 262 9.93 -28.61 -7.52
CA PHE A 262 10.01 -29.05 -6.14
C PHE A 262 11.44 -29.44 -5.78
N THR A 263 11.86 -29.14 -4.55
CA THR A 263 13.11 -29.61 -3.97
C THR A 263 12.78 -30.44 -2.73
N LEU A 264 13.20 -31.71 -2.70
CA LEU A 264 12.93 -32.62 -1.57
C LEU A 264 11.44 -32.71 -1.19
N GLY A 265 10.54 -32.67 -2.19
CA GLY A 265 9.09 -32.72 -1.98
C GLY A 265 8.45 -31.41 -1.53
N VAL A 266 9.24 -30.34 -1.36
CA VAL A 266 8.76 -29.00 -1.00
C VAL A 266 8.68 -28.12 -2.27
N PRO A 267 7.57 -27.41 -2.53
CA PRO A 267 7.48 -26.46 -3.62
C PRO A 267 8.59 -25.41 -3.56
N ASN A 268 9.26 -25.18 -4.68
CA ASN A 268 10.22 -24.10 -4.81
C ASN A 268 9.47 -22.76 -4.93
N PRO A 269 9.77 -21.75 -4.08
CA PRO A 269 9.10 -20.47 -4.13
C PRO A 269 9.40 -19.75 -5.45
N ASN A 270 8.38 -19.13 -6.01
CA ASN A 270 8.42 -18.32 -7.21
C ASN A 270 7.93 -16.91 -6.84
N SER A 271 8.71 -15.88 -7.17
CA SER A 271 8.32 -14.49 -6.96
C SER A 271 8.20 -13.82 -8.32
N ILE A 272 7.06 -13.19 -8.60
CA ILE A 272 6.68 -12.73 -9.93
C ILE A 272 6.23 -11.27 -9.88
N ILE A 273 6.75 -10.42 -10.75
CA ILE A 273 6.15 -9.11 -11.04
C ILE A 273 5.09 -9.30 -12.13
N LYS A 274 3.86 -8.90 -11.83
CA LYS A 274 2.71 -8.97 -12.74
C LYS A 274 2.13 -7.59 -12.99
N ILE A 275 1.40 -7.45 -14.09
CA ILE A 275 0.61 -6.26 -14.41
C ILE A 275 -0.77 -6.65 -14.93
N SER A 276 -1.80 -5.93 -14.50
CA SER A 276 -3.14 -5.99 -15.08
C SER A 276 -3.53 -4.64 -15.67
N LYS A 277 -4.41 -4.67 -16.67
CA LYS A 277 -4.87 -3.49 -17.40
C LYS A 277 -6.39 -3.43 -17.39
N SER A 278 -6.93 -2.24 -17.16
CA SER A 278 -8.33 -1.88 -17.42
C SER A 278 -8.39 -0.90 -18.59
N THR A 279 -9.44 -0.99 -19.42
CA THR A 279 -9.73 -0.03 -20.50
C THR A 279 -11.06 0.70 -20.32
N ASN A 280 -11.78 0.42 -19.22
CA ASN A 280 -13.10 0.95 -18.91
C ASN A 280 -13.14 1.65 -17.54
N ALA A 281 -12.09 2.44 -17.28
CA ALA A 281 -11.96 3.30 -16.12
C ALA A 281 -12.08 2.55 -14.78
N GLY A 282 -11.51 1.34 -14.74
CA GLY A 282 -11.48 0.46 -13.57
C GLY A 282 -12.70 -0.44 -13.38
N GLY A 283 -13.63 -0.49 -14.34
CA GLY A 283 -14.84 -1.31 -14.23
C GLY A 283 -14.58 -2.82 -14.36
N SER A 284 -13.59 -3.20 -15.15
CA SER A 284 -13.08 -4.58 -15.24
C SER A 284 -11.61 -4.59 -15.65
N TRP A 285 -10.96 -5.74 -15.45
CA TRP A 285 -9.52 -5.93 -15.61
C TRP A 285 -9.21 -7.16 -16.45
N GLY A 286 -8.15 -7.07 -17.25
CA GLY A 286 -7.63 -8.18 -18.03
C GLY A 286 -6.91 -9.23 -17.16
N VAL A 287 -6.63 -10.40 -17.75
CA VAL A 287 -5.79 -11.41 -17.10
C VAL A 287 -4.38 -10.82 -16.87
N PRO A 288 -3.81 -10.92 -15.66
CA PRO A 288 -2.48 -10.39 -15.38
C PRO A 288 -1.39 -11.00 -16.27
N VAL A 289 -0.50 -10.15 -16.77
CA VAL A 289 0.68 -10.51 -17.57
C VAL A 289 1.90 -10.54 -16.66
N SER A 290 2.68 -11.62 -16.69
CA SER A 290 3.96 -11.70 -15.98
C SER A 290 5.03 -10.91 -16.73
N ILE A 291 5.76 -10.05 -16.01
CA ILE A 291 6.85 -9.22 -16.53
C ILE A 291 8.20 -9.88 -16.25
N ALA A 292 8.39 -10.34 -15.02
CA ALA A 292 9.61 -10.99 -14.57
C ALA A 292 9.28 -11.97 -13.44
N HIS A 293 10.10 -13.01 -13.29
CA HIS A 293 10.02 -13.90 -12.14
C HIS A 293 11.38 -14.47 -11.79
N VAL A 294 11.52 -14.92 -10.55
CA VAL A 294 12.70 -15.66 -10.07
C VAL A 294 12.30 -16.86 -9.23
N CYS A 295 13.02 -17.95 -9.41
CA CYS A 295 12.84 -19.19 -8.67
C CYS A 295 13.85 -19.27 -7.52
N GLY A 296 13.36 -19.60 -6.33
CA GLY A 296 14.21 -19.98 -5.19
C GLY A 296 14.17 -21.47 -4.90
N SER A 297 15.22 -21.97 -4.25
CA SER A 297 15.29 -23.32 -3.70
C SER A 297 16.20 -23.34 -2.47
N PRO A 298 15.95 -24.23 -1.48
CA PRO A 298 16.87 -24.45 -0.38
C PRO A 298 18.32 -24.75 -0.82
N LEU A 299 18.52 -25.27 -2.03
CA LEU A 299 19.84 -25.63 -2.56
C LEU A 299 20.55 -24.48 -3.29
N THR A 300 19.81 -23.56 -3.89
CA THR A 300 20.35 -22.51 -4.78
C THR A 300 20.14 -21.09 -4.25
N GLY A 301 19.52 -20.94 -3.08
CA GLY A 301 19.17 -19.65 -2.49
C GLY A 301 17.73 -19.24 -2.82
N LEU A 302 17.28 -18.17 -2.17
CA LEU A 302 15.89 -17.69 -2.20
C LEU A 302 15.79 -16.28 -2.77
N PRO A 303 16.14 -16.06 -4.06
CA PRO A 303 15.93 -14.77 -4.70
C PRO A 303 14.44 -14.43 -4.78
N PHE A 304 14.13 -13.15 -4.86
CA PHE A 304 12.77 -12.67 -5.06
C PHE A 304 12.77 -11.30 -5.76
N VAL A 305 11.64 -10.93 -6.35
CA VAL A 305 11.39 -9.63 -6.98
C VAL A 305 10.21 -8.97 -6.29
N GLN A 306 10.26 -7.66 -6.07
CA GLN A 306 9.15 -6.94 -5.43
C GLN A 306 9.23 -5.44 -5.68
N GLY A 307 8.20 -4.71 -5.22
CA GLY A 307 8.18 -3.25 -5.20
C GLY A 307 8.09 -2.65 -6.60
N SER A 308 7.30 -3.30 -7.47
CA SER A 308 7.12 -2.81 -8.83
C SER A 308 6.41 -1.47 -8.87
N GLN A 309 6.88 -0.57 -9.74
CA GLN A 309 6.23 0.67 -10.08
C GLN A 309 5.99 0.78 -11.57
N VAL A 310 4.86 1.36 -11.93
CA VAL A 310 4.43 1.56 -13.33
C VAL A 310 4.29 3.03 -13.65
N ALA A 311 4.79 3.42 -14.83
CA ALA A 311 4.58 4.73 -15.43
C ALA A 311 4.23 4.58 -16.91
N VAL A 312 3.25 5.37 -17.37
CA VAL A 312 2.73 5.29 -18.74
C VAL A 312 3.06 6.59 -19.49
N GLY A 313 3.67 6.45 -20.66
CA GLY A 313 4.04 7.58 -21.50
C GLY A 313 2.86 8.11 -22.32
N THR A 314 2.99 9.32 -22.85
CA THR A 314 2.05 9.91 -23.82
C THR A 314 2.03 9.17 -25.16
N ASN A 315 2.98 8.27 -25.38
CA ASN A 315 3.02 7.33 -26.50
C ASN A 315 2.37 5.97 -26.17
N HIS A 316 1.65 5.86 -25.04
CA HIS A 316 1.04 4.63 -24.53
C HIS A 316 2.02 3.49 -24.19
N ASN A 317 3.33 3.76 -24.21
CA ASN A 317 4.31 2.78 -23.74
C ASN A 317 4.23 2.67 -22.22
N VAL A 318 4.27 1.44 -21.73
CA VAL A 318 4.19 1.13 -20.30
C VAL A 318 5.60 0.78 -19.83
N ASN A 319 6.07 1.48 -18.80
CA ASN A 319 7.39 1.30 -18.23
C ASN A 319 7.20 0.76 -16.82
N VAL A 320 7.92 -0.31 -16.47
CA VAL A 320 7.83 -0.93 -15.15
C VAL A 320 9.24 -1.12 -14.58
N SER A 321 9.45 -0.68 -13.35
CA SER A 321 10.69 -0.88 -12.59
C SER A 321 10.40 -1.64 -11.31
N TRP A 322 11.31 -2.49 -10.85
CA TRP A 322 11.18 -3.24 -9.60
C TRP A 322 12.56 -3.52 -8.99
N GLU A 323 12.57 -4.03 -7.77
CA GLU A 323 13.81 -4.47 -7.12
C GLU A 323 13.94 -6.00 -7.23
N LEU A 324 15.15 -6.46 -7.57
CA LEU A 324 15.54 -7.86 -7.59
C LEU A 324 16.54 -8.13 -6.46
N PHE A 325 16.23 -9.08 -5.60
CA PHE A 325 17.10 -9.57 -4.53
C PHE A 325 17.73 -10.90 -4.99
N THR A 326 19.05 -10.91 -5.20
CA THR A 326 19.76 -12.04 -5.85
C THR A 326 20.31 -13.09 -4.88
N SER A 327 20.50 -12.77 -3.61
CA SER A 327 20.88 -13.73 -2.58
C SER A 327 19.90 -13.66 -1.41
N GLY A 328 19.23 -14.78 -1.12
CA GLY A 328 18.45 -14.96 0.10
C GLY A 328 19.31 -15.28 1.33
N THR A 329 20.61 -14.96 1.30
CA THR A 329 21.54 -15.13 2.41
C THR A 329 22.57 -14.01 2.36
N SER A 330 23.00 -13.53 3.53
CA SER A 330 24.00 -12.47 3.65
C SER A 330 25.37 -12.90 3.08
N PRO A 331 26.10 -12.04 2.32
CA PRO A 331 25.72 -10.67 1.97
C PRO A 331 24.64 -10.65 0.89
N PHE A 332 23.61 -9.85 1.17
CA PHE A 332 22.51 -9.59 0.25
C PHE A 332 22.98 -8.71 -0.90
N THR A 333 22.56 -9.07 -2.10
CA THR A 333 22.77 -8.25 -3.28
C THR A 333 21.42 -7.92 -3.87
N SER A 334 21.23 -6.65 -4.21
CA SER A 334 20.01 -6.17 -4.83
C SER A 334 20.32 -5.35 -6.09
N SER A 335 19.35 -5.25 -7.00
CA SER A 335 19.45 -4.47 -8.23
C SER A 335 18.10 -3.90 -8.62
N ILE A 336 18.10 -2.65 -9.09
CA ILE A 336 16.93 -2.06 -9.73
C ILE A 336 16.86 -2.59 -11.15
N MET A 337 15.71 -3.16 -11.49
CA MET A 337 15.39 -3.75 -12.77
C MET A 337 14.34 -2.91 -13.48
N PHE A 338 14.31 -3.00 -14.81
CA PHE A 338 13.40 -2.24 -15.66
C PHE A 338 12.96 -3.06 -16.87
N ALA A 339 11.69 -2.97 -17.25
CA ALA A 339 11.18 -3.45 -18.52
C ALA A 339 10.19 -2.46 -19.13
N LYS A 340 10.08 -2.51 -20.46
CA LYS A 340 9.19 -1.64 -21.24
C LYS A 340 8.29 -2.48 -22.14
N SER A 341 7.04 -2.06 -22.22
CA SER A 341 6.05 -2.51 -23.19
C SER A 341 5.81 -1.43 -24.22
N THR A 342 5.78 -1.81 -25.50
CA THR A 342 5.41 -0.94 -26.63
C THR A 342 4.07 -1.31 -27.26
N ASN A 343 3.29 -2.18 -26.61
CA ASN A 343 1.98 -2.64 -27.05
C ASN A 343 0.94 -2.46 -25.94
N GLY A 344 1.07 -1.38 -25.16
CA GLY A 344 0.09 -0.99 -24.15
C GLY A 344 -0.06 -2.01 -23.02
N GLY A 345 1.01 -2.70 -22.63
CA GLY A 345 1.07 -3.64 -21.50
C GLY A 345 0.74 -5.10 -21.85
N SER A 346 0.46 -5.43 -23.10
CA SER A 346 0.14 -6.81 -23.50
C SER A 346 1.34 -7.77 -23.43
N SER A 347 2.55 -7.25 -23.65
CA SER A 347 3.81 -7.96 -23.39
C SER A 347 4.94 -6.97 -23.12
N PHE A 348 6.05 -7.46 -22.55
CA PHE A 348 7.22 -6.66 -22.22
C PHE A 348 8.46 -7.18 -22.95
N GLY A 349 9.35 -6.27 -23.33
CA GLY A 349 10.70 -6.64 -23.76
C GLY A 349 11.51 -7.23 -22.60
N SER A 350 12.71 -7.74 -22.91
CA SER A 350 13.62 -8.26 -21.90
C SER A 350 13.92 -7.23 -20.82
N ALA A 351 13.85 -7.66 -19.56
CA ALA A 351 14.25 -6.82 -18.43
C ALA A 351 15.74 -6.46 -18.51
N VAL A 352 16.07 -5.23 -18.14
CA VAL A 352 17.43 -4.73 -18.03
C VAL A 352 17.72 -4.32 -16.60
N LYS A 353 18.98 -4.48 -16.17
CA LYS A 353 19.46 -3.96 -14.90
C LYS A 353 19.73 -2.47 -15.04
N ALA A 354 18.99 -1.65 -14.30
CA ALA A 354 19.17 -0.20 -14.26
C ALA A 354 20.32 0.18 -13.31
N ALA A 355 20.41 -0.46 -12.13
CA ALA A 355 21.44 -0.19 -11.15
C ALA A 355 21.73 -1.40 -10.25
N THR A 356 22.95 -1.47 -9.70
CA THR A 356 23.23 -2.26 -8.50
C THR A 356 22.81 -1.44 -7.29
N VAL A 357 22.15 -2.06 -6.33
CA VAL A 357 21.75 -1.44 -5.08
C VAL A 357 22.71 -1.87 -3.98
N HIS A 358 23.29 -0.91 -3.28
CA HIS A 358 23.91 -1.18 -1.99
C HIS A 358 22.82 -1.10 -0.93
N CYS A 359 22.52 -2.20 -0.25
CA CYS A 359 21.51 -2.17 0.79
C CYS A 359 21.93 -1.29 1.96
N THR A 360 20.93 -0.76 2.67
CA THR A 360 21.08 -0.10 3.96
C THR A 360 20.63 -1.02 5.10
N GLY A 361 21.25 -0.88 6.28
CA GLY A 361 20.94 -1.75 7.43
C GLY A 361 21.21 -3.23 7.15
N ASP A 362 20.22 -4.10 7.41
CA ASP A 362 20.27 -5.54 7.07
C ASP A 362 19.66 -5.88 5.68
N CYS A 363 19.41 -4.86 4.84
CA CYS A 363 18.63 -4.88 3.58
C CYS A 363 17.10 -4.91 3.72
N PHE A 364 16.58 -4.99 4.93
CA PHE A 364 15.14 -5.01 5.18
C PHE A 364 14.75 -3.97 6.22
N GLU A 365 15.60 -3.82 7.24
CA GLU A 365 15.35 -3.01 8.41
C GLU A 365 16.61 -2.22 8.79
N LEU A 366 16.41 -0.95 9.12
CA LEU A 366 17.34 -0.15 9.89
C LEU A 366 17.16 -0.43 11.40
N GLN A 367 18.03 0.16 12.22
CA GLN A 367 17.89 0.14 13.68
C GLN A 367 16.48 0.55 14.12
N ALA A 368 15.97 -0.09 15.17
CA ALA A 368 14.59 0.06 15.67
C ALA A 368 13.50 -0.48 14.72
N ASN A 369 13.83 -1.44 13.84
CA ASN A 369 12.91 -2.11 12.92
C ASN A 369 12.22 -1.16 11.93
N PHE A 370 12.86 -0.05 11.58
CA PHE A 370 12.39 0.79 10.48
C PHE A 370 12.61 0.04 9.18
N ARG A 371 11.53 -0.41 8.53
CA ARG A 371 11.62 -1.07 7.22
C ARG A 371 12.27 -0.12 6.21
N ASP A 372 13.21 -0.64 5.44
CA ASP A 372 14.04 0.11 4.51
C ASP A 372 14.33 -0.72 3.26
N PHE A 373 13.32 -0.81 2.41
CA PHE A 373 13.44 -1.38 1.07
C PHE A 373 13.89 -0.31 0.09
N GLN A 374 14.75 -0.69 -0.85
CA GLN A 374 15.27 0.21 -1.88
C GLN A 374 14.37 0.23 -3.13
N PHE A 375 13.06 0.05 -2.94
CA PHE A 375 12.10 -0.04 -4.04
C PHE A 375 12.17 1.22 -4.92
N PRO A 376 12.10 1.06 -6.25
CA PRO A 376 12.21 2.18 -7.16
C PRO A 376 10.97 3.08 -7.08
N ALA A 377 11.17 4.39 -7.20
CA ALA A 377 10.16 5.32 -7.70
C ALA A 377 10.50 5.69 -9.15
N MET A 378 9.50 5.94 -9.98
CA MET A 378 9.72 6.25 -11.40
C MET A 378 8.81 7.35 -11.92
N VAL A 379 9.37 8.26 -12.71
CA VAL A 379 8.61 9.22 -13.53
C VAL A 379 9.10 9.20 -14.97
N LEU A 380 8.29 9.72 -15.90
CA LEU A 380 8.69 9.92 -17.29
C LEU A 380 8.85 11.41 -17.57
N ASP A 381 9.88 11.77 -18.32
CA ASP A 381 10.01 13.14 -18.84
C ASP A 381 9.08 13.40 -20.05
N GLY A 382 9.04 14.64 -20.54
CA GLY A 382 8.20 15.02 -21.69
C GLY A 382 8.54 14.30 -23.00
N SER A 383 9.69 13.63 -23.09
CA SER A 383 10.07 12.78 -24.21
C SER A 383 9.79 11.29 -23.97
N ASN A 384 9.10 10.96 -22.86
CA ASN A 384 8.80 9.61 -22.40
C ASN A 384 10.04 8.78 -22.00
N ASN A 385 11.14 9.43 -21.58
CA ASN A 385 12.27 8.69 -21.00
C ASN A 385 12.03 8.45 -19.50
N PRO A 386 12.33 7.24 -19.00
CA PRO A 386 12.18 6.93 -17.58
C PRO A 386 13.32 7.50 -16.74
N HIS A 387 12.95 8.12 -15.62
CA HIS A 387 13.84 8.53 -14.53
C HIS A 387 13.48 7.72 -13.31
N ILE A 388 14.41 6.89 -12.83
CA ILE A 388 14.21 5.94 -11.73
C ILE A 388 15.03 6.39 -10.53
N PHE A 389 14.42 6.40 -9.36
CA PHE A 389 15.01 6.84 -8.08
C PHE A 389 14.94 5.69 -7.08
N TRP A 390 15.97 5.54 -6.26
CA TRP A 390 16.03 4.56 -5.17
C TRP A 390 16.95 5.11 -4.07
N ASN A 391 16.83 4.63 -2.85
CA ASN A 391 17.85 4.84 -1.83
C ASN A 391 19.02 3.88 -2.04
N ASP A 392 20.24 4.36 -1.83
CA ASP A 392 21.45 3.57 -1.98
C ASP A 392 22.35 3.71 -0.75
N GLY A 393 22.79 2.56 -0.24
CA GLY A 393 23.59 2.40 0.95
C GLY A 393 25.09 2.53 0.77
N ALA A 394 25.61 2.95 -0.39
CA ALA A 394 27.04 3.11 -0.59
C ALA A 394 27.67 4.12 0.39
N LEU A 395 26.87 5.05 0.93
CA LEU A 395 27.30 6.11 1.84
C LEU A 395 26.63 6.01 3.23
N GLN A 396 26.75 4.84 3.86
CA GLN A 396 26.27 4.61 5.23
C GLN A 396 27.29 5.01 6.30
N VAL A 397 26.80 5.43 7.46
CA VAL A 397 27.62 5.63 8.66
C VAL A 397 27.21 4.59 9.70
N THR A 398 28.18 3.78 10.15
CA THR A 398 27.98 2.85 11.27
C THR A 398 27.65 3.61 12.54
N ASP A 399 26.59 3.21 13.25
CA ASP A 399 26.36 3.72 14.59
C ASP A 399 27.33 3.03 15.55
N ALA A 400 28.28 3.81 16.09
CA ALA A 400 29.29 3.30 17.03
C ALA A 400 28.69 2.85 18.38
N LEU A 401 27.44 3.21 18.69
CA LEU A 401 26.73 2.78 19.90
C LEU A 401 25.86 1.55 19.67
N SER A 402 25.75 1.08 18.43
CA SER A 402 24.91 -0.04 18.04
C SER A 402 25.72 -1.31 17.90
N GLN A 403 25.34 -2.37 18.60
CA GLN A 403 25.89 -3.70 18.39
C GLN A 403 25.40 -4.34 17.07
N ARG A 404 24.48 -3.69 16.32
CA ARG A 404 23.80 -4.29 15.14
C ARG A 404 23.40 -3.35 13.98
N GLY A 405 23.78 -2.06 13.90
CA GLY A 405 23.17 -1.19 12.86
C GLY A 405 23.90 0.08 12.41
N HIS A 406 23.58 0.48 11.18
CA HIS A 406 24.02 1.70 10.49
C HIS A 406 22.83 2.68 10.35
N PHE A 407 23.09 3.99 10.27
CA PHE A 407 22.11 5.01 9.87
C PHE A 407 22.43 5.58 8.48
N ILE A 408 21.38 6.01 7.75
CA ILE A 408 21.51 6.90 6.59
C ILE A 408 21.35 8.34 7.07
N TRP A 409 22.36 9.18 6.87
CA TRP A 409 22.22 10.61 7.08
C TRP A 409 21.50 11.24 5.88
N LEU A 410 20.28 11.76 6.08
CA LEU A 410 19.72 12.78 5.20
C LEU A 410 20.44 14.10 5.47
N THR A 411 21.57 14.29 4.78
CA THR A 411 22.37 15.52 4.68
C THR A 411 23.05 16.04 5.97
N ARG A 412 24.38 16.08 5.98
CA ARG A 412 25.05 17.34 6.33
C ARG A 412 25.12 18.14 5.03
N PRO A 413 24.73 19.42 4.98
CA PRO A 413 25.22 20.25 3.91
C PRO A 413 26.74 20.16 4.00
N ARG A 414 27.40 19.73 2.93
CA ARG A 414 28.80 20.11 2.77
C ARG A 414 28.79 21.63 2.93
N GLN A 415 29.39 22.15 3.99
CA GLN A 415 29.99 23.46 3.91
C GLN A 415 31.00 23.36 2.76
N HIS A 416 30.51 23.60 1.55
CA HIS A 416 31.35 24.22 0.55
C HIS A 416 31.82 25.49 1.24
N GLN A 417 33.08 25.50 1.68
CA GLN A 417 33.84 26.72 1.69
C GLN A 417 33.76 27.28 0.27
N ARG A 418 32.69 28.03 0.00
CA ARG A 418 32.69 29.04 -1.04
C ARG A 418 33.69 30.06 -0.53
N ARG A 419 34.95 29.93 -0.97
CA ARG A 419 35.73 31.13 -1.24
C ARG A 419 34.90 31.94 -2.24
N ALA A 420 34.09 32.84 -1.71
CA ALA A 420 33.51 33.91 -2.47
C ALA A 420 34.69 34.78 -2.93
N VAL A 421 35.23 34.47 -4.11
CA VAL A 421 35.94 35.47 -4.89
C VAL A 421 34.86 36.44 -5.35
N ALA A 422 34.65 37.49 -4.55
CA ALA A 422 33.85 38.63 -4.92
C ALA A 422 34.55 39.32 -6.11
N GLN A 423 34.24 38.91 -7.34
CA GLN A 423 34.41 39.79 -8.48
C GLN A 423 33.36 40.89 -8.35
N ARG A 424 33.75 42.00 -7.72
CA ARG A 424 33.07 43.29 -7.86
C ARG A 424 33.04 43.63 -9.35
N GLN A 425 31.92 43.39 -10.01
CA GLN A 425 31.56 44.18 -11.19
C GLN A 425 31.37 45.62 -10.69
N ARG A 426 32.37 46.47 -10.95
CA ARG A 426 32.26 47.91 -10.76
C ARG A 426 31.24 48.41 -11.78
N HIS A 427 30.01 48.70 -11.34
CA HIS A 427 29.18 49.65 -12.05
C HIS A 427 29.91 51.00 -12.07
N ARG A 428 30.33 51.41 -13.27
CA ARG A 428 30.77 52.79 -13.52
C ARG A 428 29.53 53.70 -13.44
N PRO A 429 29.54 54.75 -12.63
CA PRO A 429 28.47 55.74 -12.65
C PRO A 429 28.52 56.53 -13.97
N VAL A 430 27.36 56.66 -14.61
CA VAL A 430 27.11 57.57 -15.73
C VAL A 430 27.15 59.01 -15.17
N PRO A 431 27.92 59.95 -15.75
CA PRO A 431 27.93 61.33 -15.28
C PRO A 431 26.64 62.04 -15.73
N THR A 432 25.88 62.56 -14.78
CA THR A 432 24.87 63.59 -15.01
C THR A 432 25.56 64.88 -15.44
N ARG A 433 25.38 65.29 -16.71
CA ARG A 433 25.64 66.67 -17.12
C ARG A 433 24.46 67.52 -16.66
N GLY A 434 24.74 68.49 -15.80
CA GLY A 434 23.81 69.56 -15.48
C GLY A 434 23.58 70.46 -16.70
N CYS A 435 22.32 70.80 -16.94
CA CYS A 435 21.95 72.02 -17.64
C CYS A 435 21.73 73.10 -16.58
N ASN A 436 22.57 74.13 -16.61
CA ASN A 436 22.24 75.46 -16.11
C ASN A 436 22.57 76.45 -17.23
N ARG A 437 21.56 76.81 -18.00
CA ARG A 437 21.17 78.16 -18.43
C ARG A 437 19.95 78.09 -19.32
#